data_AF-A0A0S9PQD1-F1
#
_entry.id   AF-A0A0S9PQD1-F1
#
_cell.length_a   1.000
_cell.length_b   1.000
_cell.length_c   1.000
_cell.angle_alpha   90.00
_cell.angle_beta   90.00
_cell.angle_gamma   90.00
#
_symmetry.space_group_name_H-M   'P 1'
#
loop_
_entity.id
_entity.type
_entity.pdbx_description
1 polymer ?
#
loop_
_entity_poly.entity_id
_entity_poly.type
_entity_poly.pdbx_seq_one_letter_code
_entity_poly.pdbx_strand_id
1 'polypeptide(L)'
;MIPTGRAWNRVRPFAAALLGIVHVPISDAASDARGRAAFVAAHRCEVVARLSSIHLRGPRSTSRDRFLTVSIVRTDQRYVQCIFFDMDTWMRCEAASGGCAQGPEASGDALPDSAKAALHRLGFVQLRRNENYEREISLGTPPDFDAAADVMIGALSDAYDARAPTPLEFHAPRAVLPRDACPGPVSENQPARDAGAYSAAST
;
A
#
# COMPACT_ATOMS: atom_id res chain seq x y z
N MET A 1 89.95 -5.87 -36.63
CA MET A 1 89.39 -5.88 -35.25
C MET A 1 87.90 -5.60 -35.39
N ILE A 2 87.05 -6.61 -35.17
CA ILE A 2 85.59 -6.56 -35.37
C ILE A 2 84.94 -6.50 -33.99
N PRO A 3 84.06 -5.52 -33.69
CA PRO A 3 83.09 -5.66 -32.62
C PRO A 3 81.68 -5.95 -33.16
N THR A 4 80.94 -6.62 -32.30
CA THR A 4 79.65 -7.28 -32.43
C THR A 4 78.47 -6.33 -32.20
N GLY A 5 77.28 -6.68 -32.73
CA GLY A 5 76.05 -5.91 -32.52
C GLY A 5 74.78 -6.76 -32.67
N ARG A 6 74.19 -7.13 -31.51
CA ARG A 6 73.09 -8.10 -31.31
C ARG A 6 71.75 -7.73 -31.96
N ALA A 7 71.03 -8.77 -32.38
CA ALA A 7 69.60 -8.76 -32.72
C ALA A 7 68.71 -8.58 -31.48
N TRP A 8 67.63 -7.79 -31.61
CA TRP A 8 66.60 -7.61 -30.59
C TRP A 8 65.40 -8.53 -30.86
N ASN A 9 65.11 -9.42 -29.91
CA ASN A 9 63.88 -10.21 -29.87
C ASN A 9 62.69 -9.34 -29.44
N ARG A 10 61.63 -9.30 -30.26
CA ARG A 10 60.32 -8.78 -29.85
C ARG A 10 59.57 -9.86 -29.07
N VAL A 11 59.33 -9.62 -27.79
CA VAL A 11 58.36 -10.40 -27.00
C VAL A 11 56.99 -9.78 -27.18
N ARG A 12 56.00 -10.58 -27.60
CA ARG A 12 54.58 -10.19 -27.63
C ARG A 12 53.92 -10.59 -26.31
N PRO A 13 53.20 -9.70 -25.60
CA PRO A 13 52.40 -10.13 -24.45
C PRO A 13 51.05 -10.68 -24.92
N PHE A 14 50.67 -11.84 -24.37
CA PHE A 14 49.32 -12.37 -24.41
C PHE A 14 48.50 -11.65 -23.33
N ALA A 15 47.46 -10.92 -23.72
CA ALA A 15 46.48 -10.37 -22.79
C ALA A 15 45.41 -11.43 -22.51
N ALA A 16 45.37 -11.93 -21.27
CA ALA A 16 44.29 -12.77 -20.77
C ALA A 16 43.07 -11.86 -20.45
N ALA A 17 41.97 -12.05 -21.17
CA ALA A 17 40.71 -11.40 -20.87
C ALA A 17 40.02 -12.12 -19.72
N LEU A 18 40.01 -11.52 -18.53
CA LEU A 18 39.20 -11.95 -17.40
C LEU A 18 37.73 -11.58 -17.66
N LEU A 19 36.87 -12.58 -17.88
CA LEU A 19 35.42 -12.40 -17.81
C LEU A 19 35.02 -12.10 -16.36
N GLY A 20 34.76 -10.83 -16.06
CA GLY A 20 34.14 -10.43 -14.80
C GLY A 20 32.64 -10.71 -14.83
N ILE A 21 32.17 -11.58 -13.92
CA ILE A 21 30.74 -11.77 -13.67
C ILE A 21 30.22 -10.53 -12.94
N VAL A 22 29.57 -9.63 -13.67
CA VAL A 22 28.85 -8.49 -13.10
C VAL A 22 27.64 -9.02 -12.33
N HIS A 23 27.74 -9.06 -11.00
CA HIS A 23 26.56 -9.24 -10.14
C HIS A 23 25.74 -7.94 -10.21
N VAL A 24 24.66 -7.96 -10.98
CA VAL A 24 23.68 -6.87 -10.97
C VAL A 24 22.88 -7.00 -9.67
N PRO A 25 22.94 -6.03 -8.74
CA PRO A 25 22.11 -6.07 -7.55
C PRO A 25 20.63 -6.00 -7.98
N ILE A 26 19.86 -7.02 -7.63
CA ILE A 26 18.40 -6.98 -7.78
C ILE A 26 17.92 -5.84 -6.88
N SER A 27 17.42 -4.77 -7.48
CA SER A 27 17.13 -3.52 -6.78
C SER A 27 15.97 -3.70 -5.80
N ASP A 28 16.24 -3.46 -4.52
CA ASP A 28 15.27 -3.56 -3.42
C ASP A 28 14.04 -2.67 -3.64
N ALA A 29 14.24 -1.50 -4.26
CA ALA A 29 13.17 -0.57 -4.62
C ALA A 29 12.15 -1.17 -5.61
N ALA A 30 12.59 -2.01 -6.55
CA ALA A 30 11.69 -2.67 -7.50
C ALA A 30 10.92 -3.82 -6.83
N SER A 31 11.50 -4.44 -5.78
CA SER A 31 10.80 -5.42 -4.95
C SER A 31 9.72 -4.74 -4.10
N ASP A 32 10.07 -3.65 -3.43
CA ASP A 32 9.16 -2.88 -2.58
C ASP A 32 8.01 -2.25 -3.39
N ALA A 33 8.30 -1.68 -4.56
CA ALA A 33 7.28 -1.16 -5.46
C ALA A 33 6.29 -2.25 -5.94
N ARG A 34 6.79 -3.46 -6.24
CA ARG A 34 5.94 -4.61 -6.58
C ARG A 34 5.11 -5.07 -5.39
N GLY A 35 5.70 -5.12 -4.19
CA GLY A 35 5.01 -5.46 -2.95
C GLY A 35 3.88 -4.47 -2.63
N ARG A 36 4.15 -3.16 -2.76
CA ARG A 36 3.15 -2.10 -2.64
C ARG A 36 2.03 -2.26 -3.67
N ALA A 37 2.37 -2.44 -4.94
CA ALA A 37 1.38 -2.60 -6.00
C ALA A 37 0.48 -3.82 -5.77
N ALA A 38 1.06 -4.95 -5.32
CA ALA A 38 0.31 -6.15 -4.98
C ALA A 38 -0.63 -5.91 -3.79
N PHE A 39 -0.19 -5.20 -2.75
CA PHE A 39 -1.03 -4.85 -1.61
C PHE A 39 -2.18 -3.92 -2.00
N VAL A 40 -1.92 -2.89 -2.81
CA VAL A 40 -2.97 -2.02 -3.35
C VAL A 40 -3.97 -2.83 -4.15
N ALA A 41 -3.51 -3.67 -5.08
CA ALA A 41 -4.38 -4.51 -5.90
C ALA A 41 -5.26 -5.47 -5.06
N ALA A 42 -4.71 -6.02 -3.97
CA ALA A 42 -5.41 -6.94 -3.09
C ALA A 42 -6.55 -6.31 -2.27
N HIS A 43 -6.44 -5.03 -1.90
CA HIS A 43 -7.36 -4.41 -0.93
C HIS A 43 -8.14 -3.20 -1.45
N ARG A 44 -7.78 -2.62 -2.61
CA ARG A 44 -8.43 -1.43 -3.16
C ARG A 44 -9.93 -1.62 -3.35
N CYS A 45 -10.35 -2.75 -3.90
CA CYS A 45 -11.77 -3.04 -4.12
C CYS A 45 -12.57 -2.95 -2.81
N GLU A 46 -12.05 -3.54 -1.74
CA GLU A 46 -12.73 -3.58 -0.45
C GLU A 46 -12.98 -2.19 0.15
N VAL A 47 -12.05 -1.26 -0.06
CA VAL A 47 -12.19 0.13 0.35
C VAL A 47 -13.22 0.85 -0.52
N VAL A 48 -13.07 0.77 -1.85
CA VAL A 48 -13.97 1.41 -2.81
C VAL A 48 -15.41 0.96 -2.62
N ALA A 49 -15.64 -0.35 -2.46
CA ALA A 49 -16.98 -0.90 -2.26
C ALA A 49 -17.63 -0.36 -0.98
N ARG A 50 -16.88 -0.26 0.12
CA ARG A 50 -17.38 0.27 1.40
C ARG A 50 -17.69 1.77 1.30
N LEU A 51 -16.79 2.56 0.71
CA LEU A 51 -17.00 4.00 0.49
C LEU A 51 -18.21 4.26 -0.41
N SER A 52 -18.35 3.52 -1.51
CA SER A 52 -19.51 3.58 -2.38
C SER A 52 -20.80 3.22 -1.65
N SER A 53 -20.79 2.14 -0.86
CA SER A 53 -21.95 1.77 -0.05
C SER A 53 -22.33 2.85 0.97
N ILE A 54 -21.37 3.54 1.59
CA ILE A 54 -21.65 4.65 2.52
C ILE A 54 -22.26 5.83 1.77
N HIS A 55 -21.70 6.21 0.61
CA HIS A 55 -22.18 7.31 -0.21
C HIS A 55 -23.65 7.18 -0.63
N LEU A 56 -24.08 5.95 -0.92
CA LEU A 56 -25.45 5.63 -1.33
C LEU A 56 -26.47 5.67 -0.17
N ARG A 57 -26.03 5.76 1.09
CA ARG A 57 -26.89 5.60 2.27
C ARG A 57 -26.88 6.88 3.09
N GLY A 58 -27.99 7.60 3.22
CA GLY A 58 -28.06 8.87 3.97
C GLY A 58 -28.07 8.75 5.52
N PRO A 59 -28.25 9.87 6.24
CA PRO A 59 -28.26 11.26 5.75
C PRO A 59 -26.83 11.82 5.57
N ARG A 60 -26.58 12.55 4.48
CA ARG A 60 -25.25 13.08 4.14
C ARG A 60 -24.78 14.24 5.01
N SER A 61 -25.70 15.11 5.42
CA SER A 61 -25.37 16.37 6.11
C SER A 61 -25.18 16.26 7.63
N THR A 62 -25.61 15.16 8.25
CA THR A 62 -25.69 15.06 9.72
C THR A 62 -25.12 13.77 10.31
N SER A 63 -24.84 12.76 9.48
CA SER A 63 -24.41 11.45 9.99
C SER A 63 -22.92 11.41 10.28
N ARG A 64 -22.55 11.28 11.55
CA ARG A 64 -21.17 11.04 11.99
C ARG A 64 -20.66 9.64 11.68
N ASP A 65 -21.56 8.72 11.35
CA ASP A 65 -21.25 7.32 11.02
C ASP A 65 -20.79 7.13 9.55
N ARG A 66 -20.60 8.23 8.80
CA ARG A 66 -20.18 8.21 7.40
C ARG A 66 -18.66 8.20 7.30
N PHE A 67 -18.05 7.14 7.78
CA PHE A 67 -16.61 6.97 7.70
C PHE A 67 -16.25 5.52 7.42
N LEU A 68 -15.02 5.35 6.97
CA LEU A 68 -14.35 4.06 6.90
C LEU A 68 -13.04 4.16 7.67
N THR A 69 -12.82 3.25 8.61
CA THR A 69 -11.51 2.99 9.20
C THR A 69 -10.99 1.67 8.63
N VAL A 70 -9.72 1.68 8.21
CA VAL A 70 -8.97 0.49 7.84
C VAL A 70 -7.75 0.40 8.75
N SER A 71 -7.59 -0.72 9.44
CA SER A 71 -6.47 -0.96 10.37
C SER A 71 -5.79 -2.29 10.09
N ILE A 72 -4.54 -2.41 10.53
CA ILE A 72 -3.88 -3.71 10.60
C ILE A 72 -4.46 -4.46 11.80
N VAL A 73 -4.90 -5.71 11.59
CA VAL A 73 -5.55 -6.53 12.63
C VAL A 73 -4.69 -6.59 13.90
N ARG A 74 -5.34 -6.42 15.06
CA ARG A 74 -4.72 -6.42 16.41
C ARG A 74 -3.72 -5.28 16.66
N THR A 75 -3.83 -4.18 15.91
CA THR A 75 -3.10 -2.95 16.20
C THR A 75 -4.07 -1.77 16.25
N ASP A 76 -4.15 -1.11 17.40
CA ASP A 76 -4.92 0.11 17.61
C ASP A 76 -4.17 1.36 17.14
N GLN A 77 -2.84 1.27 16.98
CA GLN A 77 -1.96 2.37 16.60
C GLN A 77 -1.59 2.41 15.11
N ARG A 78 -2.15 1.54 14.25
CA ARG A 78 -1.87 1.51 12.80
C ARG A 78 -3.17 1.45 12.01
N TYR A 79 -3.73 2.61 11.75
CA TYR A 79 -4.97 2.76 11.00
C TYR A 79 -4.94 4.00 10.11
N VAL A 80 -5.83 3.97 9.13
CA VAL A 80 -6.27 5.16 8.40
C VAL A 80 -7.79 5.21 8.46
N GLN A 81 -8.33 6.35 8.89
CA GLN A 81 -9.76 6.64 8.87
C GLN A 81 -10.03 7.75 7.89
N CYS A 82 -11.05 7.63 7.05
CA CYS A 82 -11.55 8.72 6.23
C CYS A 82 -13.04 8.93 6.47
N ILE A 83 -13.43 10.18 6.77
CA ILE A 83 -14.80 10.61 7.02
C ILE A 83 -15.28 11.52 5.90
N PHE A 84 -16.53 11.31 5.45
CA PHE A 84 -17.19 12.17 4.48
C PHE A 84 -17.58 13.51 5.08
N PHE A 85 -17.41 14.58 4.31
CA PHE A 85 -17.99 15.89 4.62
C PHE A 85 -18.39 16.63 3.33
N ASP A 86 -18.99 17.81 3.48
CA ASP A 86 -19.44 18.65 2.37
C ASP A 86 -20.27 17.89 1.32
N MET A 87 -21.35 17.24 1.80
CA MET A 87 -22.28 16.47 0.97
C MET A 87 -21.63 15.31 0.16
N ASP A 88 -20.59 14.71 0.72
CA ASP A 88 -19.75 13.66 0.13
C ASP A 88 -18.90 14.12 -1.08
N THR A 89 -18.66 15.43 -1.23
CA THR A 89 -17.72 15.95 -2.24
C THR A 89 -16.28 16.02 -1.73
N TRP A 90 -16.10 15.85 -0.42
CA TRP A 90 -14.80 15.82 0.24
C TRP A 90 -14.71 14.71 1.30
N MET A 91 -13.48 14.31 1.61
CA MET A 91 -13.16 13.49 2.77
C MET A 91 -12.01 14.08 3.57
N ARG A 92 -12.08 13.95 4.89
CA ARG A 92 -10.93 14.15 5.78
C ARG A 92 -10.42 12.78 6.19
N CYS A 93 -9.14 12.56 5.99
CA CYS A 93 -8.44 11.34 6.33
C CYS A 93 -7.47 11.59 7.48
N GLU A 94 -7.46 10.69 8.44
CA GLU A 94 -6.55 10.65 9.58
C GLU A 94 -5.75 9.35 9.53
N ALA A 95 -4.42 9.46 9.70
CA ALA A 95 -3.51 8.34 9.85
C ALA A 95 -2.90 8.39 11.26
N ALA A 96 -2.92 7.25 11.94
CA ALA A 96 -2.43 7.12 13.31
C ALA A 96 -0.98 7.60 13.46
N SER A 97 -0.70 8.43 14.47
CA SER A 97 0.67 8.88 14.78
C SER A 97 1.47 7.91 15.64
N GLY A 98 0.83 6.84 16.13
CA GLY A 98 1.36 5.91 17.12
C GLY A 98 1.43 6.46 18.55
N GLY A 99 1.10 7.74 18.75
CA GLY A 99 1.37 8.48 20.00
C GLY A 99 0.16 8.79 20.88
N CYS A 100 -1.01 8.18 20.66
CA CYS A 100 -2.24 8.54 21.36
C CYS A 100 -2.50 7.75 22.66
N ALA A 101 -1.47 7.35 23.38
CA ALA A 101 -1.68 6.90 24.76
C ALA A 101 -1.57 8.11 25.70
N GLN A 102 -2.67 8.44 26.38
CA GLN A 102 -2.69 9.40 27.48
C GLN A 102 -2.43 8.63 28.78
N GLY A 103 -1.25 8.80 29.37
CA GLY A 103 -0.91 8.21 30.66
C GLY A 103 0.59 7.88 30.81
N PRO A 104 1.08 7.62 32.04
CA PRO A 104 2.47 7.24 32.29
C PRO A 104 2.88 5.89 31.65
N GLU A 105 1.90 5.11 31.16
CA GLU A 105 2.10 3.87 30.39
C GLU A 105 1.97 4.07 28.87
N ALA A 106 2.07 5.32 28.40
CA ALA A 106 2.02 5.66 26.98
C ALA A 106 3.26 5.21 26.22
N SER A 107 3.37 3.91 25.98
CA SER A 107 4.43 3.24 25.24
C SER A 107 4.03 3.01 23.77
N GLY A 108 3.28 3.92 23.19
CA GLY A 108 3.14 3.96 21.74
C GLY A 108 4.43 4.51 21.17
N ASP A 109 5.28 3.64 20.60
CA ASP A 109 6.51 4.08 19.95
C ASP A 109 6.13 5.10 18.86
N ALA A 110 6.69 6.30 18.97
CA ALA A 110 6.53 7.31 17.93
C ALA A 110 6.92 6.71 16.59
N LEU A 111 6.18 7.03 15.52
CA LEU A 111 6.49 6.52 14.20
C LEU A 111 7.96 6.79 13.83
N PRO A 112 8.64 5.83 13.17
CA PRO A 112 9.99 6.06 12.65
C PRO A 112 9.94 7.15 11.58
N ASP A 113 11.05 7.87 11.39
CA ASP A 113 11.10 9.01 10.45
C ASP A 113 10.80 8.61 9.01
N SER A 114 11.10 7.36 8.62
CA SER A 114 10.71 6.80 7.32
C SER A 114 9.20 6.76 7.12
N ALA A 115 8.45 6.34 8.15
CA ALA A 115 6.99 6.29 8.14
C ALA A 115 6.38 7.70 8.10
N LYS A 116 6.93 8.63 8.89
CA LYS A 116 6.52 10.05 8.83
C LYS A 116 6.73 10.63 7.44
N ALA A 117 7.91 10.39 6.85
CA ALA A 117 8.23 10.85 5.50
C ALA A 117 7.30 10.22 4.46
N ALA A 118 6.89 8.97 4.63
CA ALA A 118 5.90 8.32 3.77
C ALA A 118 4.53 8.99 3.84
N LEU A 119 4.03 9.28 5.05
CA LEU A 119 2.77 10.00 5.24
C LEU A 119 2.83 11.40 4.59
N HIS A 120 3.94 12.11 4.74
CA HIS A 120 4.14 13.41 4.08
C HIS A 120 4.17 13.31 2.55
N ARG A 121 4.79 12.28 1.95
CA ARG A 121 4.72 12.06 0.49
C ARG A 121 3.30 11.77 0.02
N LEU A 122 2.49 11.15 0.87
CA LEU A 122 1.06 10.95 0.66
C LEU A 122 0.25 12.20 1.02
N GLY A 123 0.85 13.37 1.22
CA GLY A 123 0.16 14.63 1.44
C GLY A 123 -0.49 14.77 2.81
N PHE A 124 -0.19 13.89 3.77
CA PHE A 124 -0.60 14.09 5.15
C PHE A 124 0.28 15.13 5.84
N VAL A 125 -0.33 15.87 6.77
CA VAL A 125 0.33 16.84 7.63
C VAL A 125 0.03 16.53 9.08
N GLN A 126 1.00 16.76 9.97
CA GLN A 126 0.79 16.63 11.41
C GLN A 126 0.95 18.03 12.02
N LEU A 127 -0.15 18.61 12.50
CA LEU A 127 -0.15 19.97 13.04
C LEU A 127 0.46 20.02 14.45
N ARG A 128 0.21 18.99 15.26
CA ARG A 128 0.80 18.83 16.59
C ARG A 128 1.35 17.43 16.80
N ARG A 129 2.45 17.34 17.55
CA ARG A 129 3.19 16.08 17.78
C ARG A 129 2.33 14.97 18.41
N ASN A 130 1.30 15.34 19.16
CA ASN A 130 0.38 14.43 19.86
C ASN A 130 -0.94 14.19 19.10
N GLU A 131 -1.09 14.74 17.89
CA GLU A 131 -2.25 14.53 17.02
C GLU A 131 -1.93 13.50 15.93
N ASN A 132 -2.96 13.01 15.27
CA ASN A 132 -2.80 12.19 14.08
C ASN A 132 -2.28 13.02 12.89
N TYR A 133 -1.88 12.31 11.85
CA TYR A 133 -1.58 12.90 10.56
C TYR A 133 -2.89 13.10 9.80
N GLU A 134 -3.16 14.30 9.28
CA GLU A 134 -4.41 14.64 8.58
C GLU A 134 -4.16 14.94 7.11
N ARG A 135 -5.12 14.59 6.26
CA ARG A 135 -5.18 14.97 4.85
C ARG A 135 -6.63 15.18 4.44
N GLU A 136 -6.92 16.25 3.71
CA GLU A 136 -8.19 16.39 3.01
C GLU A 136 -8.07 15.96 1.54
N ILE A 137 -9.11 15.31 1.03
CA ILE A 137 -9.19 14.80 -0.34
C ILE A 137 -10.49 15.32 -0.95
N SER A 138 -10.39 15.93 -2.13
CA SER A 138 -11.55 16.23 -2.95
C SER A 138 -11.98 14.97 -3.70
N LEU A 139 -13.24 14.59 -3.55
CA LEU A 139 -13.84 13.48 -4.30
C LEU A 139 -14.49 13.96 -5.60
N GLY A 140 -14.97 15.20 -5.65
CA GLY A 140 -15.66 15.76 -6.80
C GLY A 140 -17.12 15.29 -6.95
N THR A 141 -17.66 15.43 -8.16
CA THR A 141 -19.05 15.04 -8.49
C THR A 141 -19.10 14.51 -9.93
N PRO A 142 -19.24 13.19 -10.16
CA PRO A 142 -19.41 12.13 -9.16
C PRO A 142 -18.15 11.92 -8.29
N PRO A 143 -18.29 11.35 -7.08
CA PRO A 143 -17.16 11.15 -6.18
C PRO A 143 -16.17 10.07 -6.67
N ASP A 144 -14.88 10.39 -6.63
CA ASP A 144 -13.76 9.48 -6.91
C ASP A 144 -13.30 8.74 -5.63
N PHE A 145 -13.85 7.55 -5.39
CA PHE A 145 -13.44 6.71 -4.27
C PHE A 145 -12.13 5.98 -4.49
N ASP A 146 -11.64 5.92 -5.72
CA ASP A 146 -10.36 5.32 -6.07
C ASP A 146 -9.22 6.17 -5.49
N ALA A 147 -9.31 7.49 -5.61
CA ALA A 147 -8.38 8.41 -4.97
C ALA A 147 -8.33 8.24 -3.45
N ALA A 148 -9.49 8.10 -2.79
CA ALA A 148 -9.55 7.85 -1.35
C ALA A 148 -8.95 6.48 -0.99
N ALA A 149 -9.25 5.43 -1.75
CA ALA A 149 -8.71 4.09 -1.53
C ALA A 149 -7.19 4.06 -1.66
N ASP A 150 -6.63 4.74 -2.66
CA ASP A 150 -5.19 4.82 -2.88
C ASP A 150 -4.48 5.55 -1.74
N VAL A 151 -5.13 6.54 -1.11
CA VAL A 151 -4.61 7.18 0.11
C VAL A 151 -4.65 6.24 1.31
N MET A 152 -5.79 5.59 1.56
CA MET A 152 -5.96 4.71 2.73
C MET A 152 -5.02 3.51 2.69
N ILE A 153 -5.06 2.75 1.59
CA ILE A 153 -4.20 1.57 1.41
C ILE A 153 -2.74 2.00 1.22
N GLY A 154 -2.53 3.14 0.58
CA GLY A 154 -1.21 3.70 0.37
C GLY A 154 -0.47 3.97 1.67
N ALA A 155 -1.14 4.61 2.63
CA ALA A 155 -0.56 4.91 3.94
C ALA A 155 -0.32 3.64 4.77
N LEU A 156 -1.23 2.66 4.73
CA LEU A 156 -1.01 1.37 5.39
C LEU A 156 0.25 0.66 4.86
N SER A 157 0.48 0.69 3.55
CA SER A 157 1.68 0.09 2.95
C SER A 157 2.95 0.86 3.27
N ASP A 158 2.95 2.18 3.08
CA ASP A 158 4.20 2.96 3.06
C ASP A 158 4.62 3.43 4.45
N ALA A 159 3.67 3.63 5.37
CA ALA A 159 3.94 4.12 6.71
C ALA A 159 3.85 3.03 7.78
N TYR A 160 3.06 1.98 7.56
CA TYR A 160 2.84 0.92 8.56
C TYR A 160 3.30 -0.47 8.10
N ASP A 161 4.03 -0.53 6.98
CA ASP A 161 4.63 -1.72 6.41
C ASP A 161 3.64 -2.85 6.10
N ALA A 162 2.37 -2.52 5.84
CA ALA A 162 1.40 -3.50 5.38
C ALA A 162 1.78 -4.03 3.98
N ARG A 163 1.60 -5.33 3.76
CA ARG A 163 1.90 -6.02 2.50
C ARG A 163 0.73 -6.94 2.15
N ALA A 164 0.68 -7.49 0.95
CA ALA A 164 -0.45 -8.31 0.47
C ALA A 164 -0.96 -9.39 1.46
N PRO A 165 -0.10 -10.07 2.25
CA PRO A 165 -0.56 -11.04 3.25
C PRO A 165 -1.07 -10.42 4.56
N THR A 166 -0.88 -9.11 4.77
CA THR A 166 -1.25 -8.42 6.01
C THR A 166 -2.76 -8.41 6.17
N PRO A 167 -3.31 -9.04 7.23
CA PRO A 167 -4.74 -9.02 7.46
C PRO A 167 -5.19 -7.62 7.89
N LEU A 168 -6.23 -7.12 7.22
CA LEU A 168 -6.85 -5.83 7.49
C LEU A 168 -8.20 -6.01 8.20
N GLU A 169 -8.52 -5.07 9.08
CA GLU A 169 -9.83 -4.92 9.68
C GLU A 169 -10.50 -3.65 9.12
N PHE A 170 -11.80 -3.75 8.83
CA PHE A 170 -12.58 -2.67 8.26
C PHE A 170 -13.73 -2.31 9.19
N HIS A 171 -13.75 -1.07 9.67
CA HIS A 171 -14.87 -0.53 10.42
C HIS A 171 -15.58 0.56 9.59
N ALA A 172 -16.80 0.25 9.16
CA ALA A 172 -17.63 1.13 8.34
C ALA A 172 -19.10 1.00 8.75
N PRO A 173 -19.57 1.74 9.76
CA PRO A 173 -20.90 1.52 10.36
C PRO A 173 -22.06 1.63 9.38
N ARG A 174 -21.90 2.38 8.28
CA ARG A 174 -22.93 2.58 7.25
C ARG A 174 -22.74 1.72 5.99
N ALA A 175 -21.62 0.99 5.87
CA ALA A 175 -21.41 0.11 4.72
C ALA A 175 -22.24 -1.17 4.88
N VAL A 176 -22.88 -1.60 3.81
CA VAL A 176 -23.56 -2.90 3.72
C VAL A 176 -23.21 -3.48 2.37
N LEU A 177 -22.43 -4.56 2.40
CA LEU A 177 -21.89 -5.20 1.22
C LEU A 177 -22.50 -6.59 1.02
N PRO A 178 -22.72 -7.01 -0.25
CA PRO A 178 -22.87 -8.43 -0.59
C PRO A 178 -21.64 -9.24 -0.14
N ARG A 179 -21.82 -10.55 0.08
CA ARG A 179 -20.74 -11.46 0.51
C ARG A 179 -19.55 -11.49 -0.46
N ASP A 180 -19.82 -11.34 -1.77
CA ASP A 180 -18.82 -11.45 -2.83
C ASP A 180 -18.60 -10.10 -3.53
N ALA A 181 -18.74 -8.99 -2.80
CA ALA A 181 -18.60 -7.63 -3.37
C ALA A 181 -17.23 -7.38 -4.00
N CYS A 182 -16.20 -8.08 -3.53
CA CYS A 182 -14.84 -8.03 -4.05
C CYS A 182 -14.26 -9.43 -4.10
N PRO A 183 -13.53 -9.79 -5.18
CA PRO A 183 -12.71 -10.99 -5.16
C PRO A 183 -11.67 -10.84 -4.06
N GLY A 184 -11.59 -11.83 -3.16
CA GLY A 184 -10.55 -11.85 -2.13
C GLY A 184 -9.14 -11.91 -2.74
N PRO A 185 -8.09 -11.66 -1.94
CA PRO A 185 -6.72 -11.86 -2.41
C PRO A 185 -6.57 -13.29 -2.92
N VAL A 186 -6.07 -13.44 -4.15
CA VAL A 186 -5.85 -14.75 -4.77
C VAL A 186 -4.83 -15.49 -3.90
N SER A 187 -5.29 -16.54 -3.20
CA SER A 187 -4.39 -17.41 -2.45
C SER A 187 -3.60 -18.23 -3.46
N GLU A 188 -2.28 -18.09 -3.49
CA GLU A 188 -1.38 -18.82 -4.40
C GLU A 188 -1.43 -20.36 -4.22
N ASN A 189 -2.19 -20.85 -3.22
CA ASN A 189 -2.41 -22.26 -2.93
C ASN A 189 -3.81 -22.78 -3.31
N GLN A 190 -4.57 -22.09 -4.17
CA GLN A 190 -5.85 -22.60 -4.63
C GLN A 190 -5.65 -23.44 -5.91
N PRO A 191 -5.70 -24.79 -5.83
CA PRO A 191 -5.62 -25.60 -7.04
C PRO A 191 -6.81 -25.27 -7.93
N ALA A 192 -6.54 -25.09 -9.22
CA ALA A 192 -7.52 -24.85 -10.27
C ALA A 192 -8.65 -25.89 -10.20
N ARG A 193 -9.73 -25.56 -9.49
CA ARG A 193 -11.01 -26.23 -9.59
C ARG A 193 -11.90 -25.27 -10.34
N ASP A 194 -11.92 -25.49 -11.65
CA ASP A 194 -13.09 -25.38 -12.53
C ASP A 194 -12.63 -25.15 -13.98
N ALA A 195 -11.98 -26.19 -14.50
CA ALA A 195 -11.93 -26.42 -15.94
C ALA A 195 -12.48 -27.83 -16.18
N GLY A 196 -13.77 -27.91 -16.50
CA GLY A 196 -14.36 -29.10 -17.11
C GLY A 196 -15.60 -29.67 -16.44
N ALA A 197 -16.77 -29.25 -16.91
CA ALA A 197 -17.92 -30.14 -17.07
C ALA A 197 -18.89 -29.57 -18.12
N TYR A 198 -18.59 -29.81 -19.40
CA TYR A 198 -19.64 -29.95 -20.41
C TYR A 198 -20.24 -31.35 -20.27
N SER A 199 -21.57 -31.46 -20.17
CA SER A 199 -22.30 -32.53 -20.87
C SER A 199 -23.77 -32.18 -21.02
N ALA A 200 -24.25 -32.34 -22.24
CA ALA A 200 -25.62 -32.16 -22.70
C ALA A 200 -26.61 -33.11 -22.02
N ALA A 201 -27.87 -32.65 -21.90
CA ALA A 201 -29.02 -33.50 -21.68
C ALA A 201 -29.95 -33.39 -22.90
N SER A 202 -29.93 -34.42 -23.74
CA SER A 202 -31.05 -34.77 -24.62
C SER A 202 -31.87 -35.83 -23.90
N THR A 203 -33.15 -35.58 -23.67
CA THR A 203 -34.23 -36.58 -23.80
C THR A 203 -35.55 -35.86 -24.01
#